data_AF-A0A951L1E6-F1
#
_entry.id   AF-A0A951L1E6-F1
#
_cell.length_a   1.000
_cell.length_b   1.000
_cell.length_c   1.000
_cell.angle_alpha   90.00
_cell.angle_beta   90.00
_cell.angle_gamma   90.00
#
_symmetry.space_group_name_H-M   'P 1'
#
loop_
_entity.id
_entity.type
_entity.pdbx_description
1 polymer ?
#
loop_
_entity_poly.entity_id
_entity_poly.type
_entity_poly.pdbx_seq_one_letter_code
_entity_poly.pdbx_strand_id
1 'polypeptide(L)'
;MRSAAGYFALPSLMINGTDANGAAIVLTIGTRPQAEAANASLPCGARFISADQRGRYVNALFRLTGRPGPGGSDCGTGAGQTARTNFVIARGRIVEWIRAPDDPGDNGTPRAPAPTPAPGPGSAPARPTV
;
A
#
# COMPACT_ATOMS: atom_id res chain seq x y z
N MET A 1 -12.31 1.35 17.33
CA MET A 1 -11.71 1.06 16.00
C MET A 1 -11.40 -0.43 15.93
N ARG A 2 -11.54 -1.07 14.76
CA ARG A 2 -11.17 -2.49 14.60
C ARG A 2 -9.66 -2.59 14.38
N SER A 3 -8.96 -3.47 15.10
CA SER A 3 -7.55 -3.77 14.81
C SER A 3 -7.41 -4.34 13.38
N ALA A 4 -6.25 -4.21 12.75
CA ALA A 4 -6.04 -4.68 11.38
C ALA A 4 -6.30 -6.20 11.22
N ALA A 5 -5.98 -7.00 12.24
CA ALA A 5 -6.35 -8.42 12.32
C ALA A 5 -7.86 -8.67 12.18
N GLY A 6 -8.68 -7.66 12.52
CA GLY A 6 -10.12 -7.57 12.31
C GLY A 6 -10.60 -7.79 10.88
N TYR A 7 -9.77 -7.51 9.88
CA TYR A 7 -10.16 -7.57 8.46
C TYR A 7 -10.01 -8.95 7.84
N PHE A 8 -9.21 -9.84 8.43
CA PHE A 8 -9.11 -11.23 7.99
C PHE A 8 -10.43 -11.98 8.21
N ALA A 9 -10.80 -12.80 7.24
CA ALA A 9 -11.75 -13.88 7.41
C ALA A 9 -11.10 -15.00 8.23
N LEU A 10 -11.92 -15.79 8.92
CA LEU A 10 -11.46 -17.02 9.56
C LEU A 10 -12.29 -18.17 8.96
N PRO A 11 -11.67 -19.13 8.23
CA PRO A 11 -10.25 -19.19 7.89
C PRO A 11 -9.83 -18.20 6.76
N SER A 12 -8.53 -17.91 6.66
CA SER A 12 -7.89 -17.18 5.54
C SER A 12 -6.41 -17.52 5.41
N LEU A 13 -5.75 -16.99 4.37
CA LEU A 13 -4.33 -17.17 4.09
C LEU A 13 -3.59 -15.82 3.97
N MET A 14 -2.33 -15.79 4.42
CA MET A 14 -1.36 -14.75 4.09
C MET A 14 -0.16 -15.39 3.37
N ILE A 15 0.18 -14.90 2.19
CA ILE A 15 1.30 -15.35 1.36
C ILE A 15 2.30 -14.20 1.29
N ASN A 16 3.33 -14.24 2.14
CA ASN A 16 4.25 -13.12 2.35
C ASN A 16 5.56 -13.28 1.57
N GLY A 17 5.45 -13.42 0.26
CA GLY A 17 6.59 -13.61 -0.64
C GLY A 17 7.11 -15.05 -0.61
N THR A 18 8.40 -15.19 -0.88
CA THR A 18 9.09 -16.48 -0.96
C THR A 18 10.27 -16.55 0.00
N ASP A 19 10.61 -17.76 0.43
CA ASP A 19 11.83 -18.03 1.19
C ASP A 19 13.08 -18.04 0.29
N ALA A 20 14.24 -18.36 0.89
CA ALA A 20 15.52 -18.41 0.18
C ALA A 20 15.58 -19.45 -0.95
N ASN A 21 14.69 -20.45 -0.94
CA ASN A 21 14.59 -21.49 -1.95
C ASN A 21 13.50 -21.19 -2.99
N GLY A 22 12.83 -20.04 -2.89
CA GLY A 22 11.72 -19.66 -3.78
C GLY A 22 10.37 -20.29 -3.41
N ALA A 23 10.26 -20.98 -2.28
CA ALA A 23 8.98 -21.53 -1.82
C ALA A 23 8.13 -20.42 -1.18
N ALA A 24 6.82 -20.44 -1.43
CA ALA A 24 5.91 -19.44 -0.89
C ALA A 24 5.83 -19.51 0.64
N ILE A 25 5.97 -18.36 1.32
CA ILE A 25 5.81 -18.26 2.76
C ILE A 25 4.31 -18.13 3.05
N VAL A 26 3.66 -19.25 3.38
CA VAL A 26 2.22 -19.31 3.62
C VAL A 26 1.92 -19.38 5.12
N LEU A 27 1.10 -18.44 5.59
CA LEU A 27 0.57 -18.36 6.94
C LEU A 27 -0.93 -18.65 6.91
N THR A 28 -1.32 -19.79 7.47
CA THR A 28 -2.74 -20.15 7.64
C THR A 28 -3.31 -19.45 8.86
N ILE A 29 -4.44 -18.76 8.66
CA ILE A 29 -5.09 -17.95 9.70
C ILE A 29 -6.47 -18.56 9.98
N GLY A 30 -6.54 -19.43 10.99
CA GLY A 30 -7.79 -20.05 11.44
C GLY A 30 -8.43 -19.35 12.65
N THR A 31 -7.64 -18.56 13.39
CA THR A 31 -8.08 -17.93 14.65
C THR A 31 -7.71 -16.45 14.72
N ARG A 32 -8.35 -15.71 15.64
CA ARG A 32 -8.01 -14.30 15.89
C ARG A 32 -6.54 -14.11 16.31
N PRO A 33 -5.96 -14.89 17.24
CA PRO A 33 -4.55 -14.76 17.58
C PRO A 33 -3.60 -15.00 16.40
N GLN A 34 -3.94 -15.93 15.50
CA GLN A 34 -3.16 -16.12 14.27
C GLN A 34 -3.24 -14.91 13.33
N ALA A 35 -4.41 -14.26 13.23
CA ALA A 35 -4.55 -13.04 12.43
C ALA A 35 -3.72 -11.88 13.04
N GLU A 36 -3.65 -11.80 14.37
CA GLU A 36 -2.81 -10.83 15.08
C GLU A 36 -1.33 -11.11 14.87
N ALA A 37 -0.90 -12.37 14.96
CA ALA A 37 0.47 -12.78 14.69
C ALA A 37 0.88 -12.52 13.23
N ALA A 38 0.02 -12.86 12.27
CA ALA A 38 0.25 -12.55 10.85
C ALA A 38 0.41 -11.04 10.64
N ASN A 39 -0.49 -10.24 11.22
CA ASN A 39 -0.37 -8.78 11.16
C ASN A 39 0.88 -8.25 11.87
N ALA A 40 1.32 -8.85 12.98
CA ALA A 40 2.54 -8.46 13.69
C ALA A 40 3.82 -8.84 12.92
N SER A 41 3.75 -9.80 11.99
CA SER A 41 4.87 -10.18 11.12
C SER A 41 5.21 -9.12 10.06
N LEU A 42 4.39 -8.08 9.91
CA LEU A 42 4.59 -6.95 9.00
C LEU A 42 5.17 -5.76 9.79
N PRO A 43 6.51 -5.58 9.83
CA PRO A 43 7.14 -4.61 10.72
C PRO A 43 6.94 -3.16 10.26
N CYS A 44 6.71 -2.95 8.98
CA CYS A 44 6.41 -1.63 8.42
C CYS A 44 4.95 -1.24 8.63
N GLY A 45 4.71 0.06 8.74
CA GLY A 45 3.41 0.68 8.58
C GLY A 45 3.12 0.88 7.10
N ALA A 46 1.86 1.14 6.77
CA ALA A 46 1.43 1.33 5.40
C ALA A 46 0.35 2.40 5.32
N ARG A 47 0.52 3.37 4.42
CA ARG A 47 -0.50 4.34 4.04
C ARG A 47 -1.00 4.02 2.64
N PHE A 48 -2.30 3.82 2.51
CA PHE A 48 -2.95 3.54 1.23
C PHE A 48 -2.70 4.69 0.22
N ILE A 49 -2.36 4.32 -1.02
CA ILE A 49 -2.22 5.25 -2.15
C ILE A 49 -3.39 5.04 -3.12
N SER A 50 -3.54 3.83 -3.65
CA SER A 50 -4.54 3.49 -4.65
C SER A 50 -4.83 1.98 -4.65
N ALA A 51 -5.93 1.59 -5.27
CA ALA A 51 -6.20 0.19 -5.59
C ALA A 51 -6.90 0.09 -6.94
N ASP A 52 -6.65 -1.02 -7.61
CA ASP A 52 -7.29 -1.38 -8.87
C ASP A 52 -7.66 -2.88 -8.88
N GLN A 53 -8.64 -3.24 -9.70
CA GLN A 53 -9.08 -4.61 -9.85
C GLN A 53 -8.26 -5.32 -10.93
N ARG A 54 -7.59 -6.42 -10.58
CA ARG A 54 -6.82 -7.28 -11.50
C ARG A 54 -7.35 -8.70 -11.47
N GLY A 55 -8.28 -9.00 -12.37
CA GLY A 55 -8.99 -10.27 -12.36
C GLY A 55 -9.73 -10.46 -11.04
N ARG A 56 -9.39 -11.50 -10.27
CA ARG A 56 -9.99 -11.77 -8.95
C ARG A 56 -9.38 -10.94 -7.81
N TYR A 57 -8.29 -10.23 -8.04
CA TYR A 57 -7.54 -9.52 -7.00
C TYR A 57 -7.92 -8.05 -6.96
N VAL A 58 -8.04 -7.51 -5.74
CA VAL A 58 -7.87 -6.08 -5.50
C VAL A 58 -6.39 -5.86 -5.27
N ASN A 59 -5.69 -5.31 -6.25
CA ASN A 59 -4.28 -4.91 -6.09
C ASN A 59 -4.25 -3.52 -5.45
N ALA A 60 -3.65 -3.40 -4.27
CA ALA A 60 -3.54 -2.15 -3.54
C ALA A 60 -2.07 -1.74 -3.43
N LEU A 61 -1.82 -0.47 -3.73
CA LEU A 61 -0.53 0.19 -3.60
C LEU A 61 -0.50 0.98 -2.29
N PHE A 62 0.56 0.78 -1.52
CA PHE A 62 0.80 1.47 -0.26
C PHE A 62 2.13 2.19 -0.27
N ARG A 63 2.19 3.31 0.44
CA ARG A 63 3.44 3.93 0.90
C ARG A 63 3.83 3.29 2.23
N LEU A 64 5.02 2.71 2.32
CA LEU A 64 5.55 2.16 3.56
C LEU A 64 5.99 3.28 4.51
N THR A 65 5.73 3.08 5.80
CA THR A 65 6.06 4.02 6.88
C THR A 65 6.62 3.28 8.08
N GLY A 66 7.15 4.00 9.07
CA GLY A 66 7.32 3.41 10.40
C GLY A 66 5.97 2.95 10.99
N ARG A 67 5.99 1.87 11.76
CA ARG A 67 4.86 1.35 12.52
C ARG A 67 5.15 1.47 14.02
N PRO A 68 4.33 2.21 14.77
CA PRO A 68 4.47 2.24 16.22
C PRO A 68 3.90 0.97 16.87
N GLY A 69 4.34 0.69 18.10
CA GLY A 69 3.81 -0.37 18.94
C GLY A 69 4.34 -1.78 18.64
N PRO A 70 3.80 -2.81 19.33
CA PRO A 70 4.32 -4.17 19.25
C PRO A 70 4.33 -4.72 17.82
N GLY A 71 5.47 -5.32 17.44
CA GLY A 71 5.71 -5.87 16.11
C GLY A 71 6.01 -4.82 15.03
N GLY A 72 6.05 -3.53 15.37
CA GLY A 72 6.42 -2.45 14.45
C GLY A 72 7.90 -2.09 14.50
N SER A 73 8.41 -1.47 13.44
CA SER A 73 9.73 -0.83 13.36
C SER A 73 9.63 0.53 12.66
N ASP A 74 10.77 1.24 12.54
CA ASP A 74 10.89 2.43 11.70
C ASP A 74 10.80 2.14 10.19
N CYS A 75 10.68 0.86 9.81
CA CYS A 75 10.71 0.35 8.44
C CYS A 75 12.04 0.52 7.70
N GLY A 76 13.11 0.99 8.37
CA GLY A 76 14.45 1.14 7.81
C GLY A 76 14.47 1.79 6.41
N THR A 77 15.22 1.19 5.48
CA THR A 77 15.31 1.64 4.08
C THR A 77 14.02 1.48 3.28
N GLY A 78 13.05 0.71 3.79
CA GLY A 78 11.73 0.57 3.20
C GLY A 78 10.82 1.78 3.45
N ALA A 79 11.10 2.60 4.47
CA ALA A 79 10.30 3.78 4.76
C ALA A 79 10.30 4.75 3.55
N GLY A 80 9.11 5.17 3.12
CA GLY A 80 8.95 6.04 1.95
C GLY A 80 8.93 5.30 0.61
N GLN A 81 9.32 4.02 0.56
CA GLN A 81 9.11 3.16 -0.61
C GLN A 81 7.64 2.74 -0.71
N THR A 82 7.27 2.18 -1.84
CA THR A 82 5.96 1.59 -2.04
C THR A 82 6.01 0.08 -2.03
N ALA A 83 4.86 -0.52 -1.73
CA ALA A 83 4.66 -1.96 -1.81
C ALA A 83 3.25 -2.25 -2.30
N ARG A 84 3.10 -3.33 -3.06
CA ARG A 84 1.80 -3.83 -3.50
C ARG A 84 1.33 -5.05 -2.72
N THR A 85 0.02 -5.17 -2.59
CA THR A 85 -0.64 -6.35 -2.05
C THR A 85 -1.84 -6.70 -2.91
N ASN A 86 -1.93 -7.97 -3.30
CA ASN A 86 -3.13 -8.55 -3.87
C ASN A 86 -4.02 -9.06 -2.76
N PHE A 87 -5.24 -8.53 -2.66
CA PHE A 87 -6.27 -9.05 -1.78
C PHE A 87 -7.30 -9.85 -2.56
N VAL A 88 -7.72 -10.99 -2.03
CA VAL A 88 -9.01 -11.58 -2.36
C VAL A 88 -9.95 -11.27 -1.20
N ILE A 89 -11.09 -10.65 -1.52
CA ILE A 89 -12.06 -10.17 -0.54
C ILE A 89 -13.38 -10.87 -0.76
N ALA A 90 -13.93 -11.47 0.29
CA ALA A 90 -15.26 -12.07 0.29
C ALA A 90 -16.03 -11.60 1.52
N ARG A 91 -17.29 -11.19 1.33
CA ARG A 91 -18.18 -10.71 2.41
C ARG A 91 -17.52 -9.61 3.28
N GLY A 92 -16.78 -8.71 2.63
CA GLY A 92 -16.09 -7.60 3.29
C GLY A 92 -14.88 -8.00 4.15
N ARG A 93 -14.33 -9.21 3.97
CA ARG A 93 -13.17 -9.72 4.69
C ARG A 93 -12.10 -10.24 3.74
N ILE A 94 -10.84 -10.15 4.17
CA ILE A 94 -9.67 -10.67 3.44
C ILE A 94 -9.65 -12.20 3.59
N VAL A 95 -9.80 -12.93 2.49
CA VAL A 95 -9.66 -14.39 2.46
C VAL A 95 -8.27 -14.82 1.98
N GLU A 96 -7.62 -14.01 1.14
CA GLU A 96 -6.22 -14.16 0.76
C GLU A 96 -5.55 -12.77 0.82
N TRP A 97 -4.42 -12.68 1.54
CA TRP A 97 -3.48 -11.57 1.50
C TRP A 97 -2.22 -12.06 0.79
N ILE A 98 -1.81 -11.42 -0.29
CA ILE A 98 -0.68 -11.89 -1.09
C ILE A 98 0.25 -10.72 -1.36
N ARG A 99 1.51 -10.84 -0.97
CA ARG A 99 2.55 -9.87 -1.37
C ARG A 99 2.66 -9.90 -2.88
N ALA A 100 2.36 -8.77 -3.52
CA ALA A 100 2.46 -8.65 -4.96
C ALA A 100 3.84 -8.08 -5.33
N PRO A 101 4.35 -8.40 -6.54
CA PRO A 101 5.50 -7.68 -7.08
C PRO A 101 5.15 -6.21 -7.30
N ASP A 102 6.19 -5.38 -7.35
CA ASP A 102 6.06 -3.99 -7.77
C ASP A 102 5.77 -3.91 -9.27
N ASP A 103 5.00 -2.90 -9.66
CA ASP A 103 4.83 -2.50 -11.05
C ASP A 103 5.89 -1.46 -11.45
N PRO A 104 6.17 -1.30 -12.76
CA PRO A 104 6.98 -0.19 -13.25
C PRO A 104 6.43 1.17 -12.76
N GLY A 105 7.26 1.93 -12.05
CA GLY A 105 6.93 3.28 -11.55
C GLY A 105 6.47 3.35 -10.09
N ASP A 106 6.29 2.22 -9.41
CA ASP A 106 5.97 2.17 -7.98
C ASP A 106 7.05 2.83 -7.11
N ASN A 107 8.30 2.45 -7.36
CA ASN A 107 9.47 2.95 -6.67
C ASN A 107 10.29 3.81 -7.65
N GLY A 108 9.75 4.99 -7.96
CA GLY A 108 10.38 6.01 -8.82
C GLY A 108 10.66 7.30 -8.04
N THR A 109 11.76 7.97 -8.38
CA THR A 109 12.12 9.30 -7.86
C THR A 109 10.93 10.27 -7.90
N PRO A 110 10.80 11.20 -6.92
CA PRO A 110 9.68 12.13 -6.89
C PRO A 110 9.52 12.81 -8.26
N ARG A 111 8.37 12.63 -8.90
CA ARG A 111 8.03 13.41 -10.09
C ARG A 111 7.98 14.87 -9.65
N ALA A 112 8.93 15.67 -10.13
CA ALA A 112 8.89 17.11 -9.93
C ALA A 112 7.49 17.61 -10.35
N PRO A 113 6.86 18.51 -9.58
CA PRO A 113 5.58 19.08 -9.99
C PRO A 113 5.74 19.68 -11.39
N ALA A 114 4.73 19.48 -12.24
CA ALA A 114 4.69 20.10 -13.56
C ALA A 114 4.89 21.62 -13.39
N PRO A 115 5.71 22.27 -14.23
CA PRO A 115 5.88 23.72 -14.14
C PRO A 115 4.52 24.40 -14.31
N THR A 116 4.18 25.27 -13.36
CA THR A 116 3.01 26.15 -13.48
C THR A 116 3.11 26.91 -14.80
N PRO A 117 2.04 26.98 -15.61
CA PRO A 117 2.04 27.83 -16.80
C PRO A 117 2.41 29.25 -16.40
N ALA A 118 3.41 29.83 -17.08
CA ALA A 118 3.78 31.22 -16.86
C ALA A 118 2.57 32.14 -17.06
N PRO A 119 2.41 33.22 -16.28
CA PRO A 119 1.41 34.24 -16.56
C PRO A 119 1.60 34.74 -18.00
N GLY A 120 0.56 34.63 -18.82
CA GLY A 120 0.58 35.20 -20.17
C GLY A 120 0.89 36.70 -20.11
N PRO A 121 1.55 37.28 -21.13
CA PRO A 121 1.87 38.69 -21.14
C PRO A 121 0.60 39.52 -20.95
N GLY A 122 0.60 40.33 -19.88
CA GLY A 122 -0.52 41.15 -19.47
C GLY A 122 -1.00 42.04 -20.61
N SER A 123 -2.31 42.01 -20.86
CA SER A 123 -2.97 43.03 -21.65
C SER A 123 -2.91 44.35 -20.89
N ALA A 124 -2.21 45.34 -21.47
CA ALA A 124 -2.17 46.71 -20.96
C ALA A 124 -3.58 47.32 -20.98
N PRO A 125 -3.94 48.18 -20.02
CA PRO A 125 -5.21 48.90 -20.06
C PRO A 125 -5.16 50.00 -21.12
N ALA A 126 -6.21 50.07 -21.95
CA ALA A 126 -6.41 51.16 -22.90
C ALA A 126 -6.60 52.50 -22.15
N ARG A 127 -5.86 53.52 -22.58
CA ARG A 127 -6.01 54.92 -22.15
C ARG A 127 -7.38 55.47 -22.63
N PRO A 128 -8.14 56.21 -21.81
CA PRO A 128 -9.28 56.97 -22.30
C PRO A 128 -8.82 58.27 -22.98
N THR A 129 -9.36 58.54 -24.16
CA THR A 129 -9.18 59.79 -24.89
C THR A 129 -10.18 60.83 -24.39
N VAL A 130 -9.71 62.07 -24.14
CA VAL A 130 -10.50 63.28 -23.84
C VAL A 130 -11.06 63.85 -25.14
#